data_AF-A0A852V0T1-F1
#
_entry.id   AF-A0A852V0T1-F1
#
_cell.length_a   1.000
_cell.length_b   1.000
_cell.length_c   1.000
_cell.angle_alpha   90.00
_cell.angle_beta   90.00
_cell.angle_gamma   90.00
#
_symmetry.space_group_name_H-M   'P 1'
#
loop_
_entity.id
_entity.type
_entity.pdbx_description
1 polymer ?
#
loop_
_entity_poly.entity_id
_entity_poly.type
_entity_poly.pdbx_seq_one_letter_code
_entity_poly.pdbx_strand_id
1 'polypeptide(L)'
;MTGFLDELGKKLAERWFTLLVLPGLIYLVFVAGAVTLGHAHAFDPAVLRDAADRLAARPAASAPGTVALGATAVLAAAAAAGLAAGVLGRLAERAWSFPGHRRPARLLAERRRRRWREADARVHRMVVAAVRAQASGPAAAEPAKKARVATGPAKEAPAAVGRPAEEAAEGLAEAISARNDIALCLPRHATWIGDRLYAMDRRVHDAYDLDLTGAWPRLWLVIPDTARAELTAARDAHAAAARLAGWTILYLSVTVVWWPSVLVAMVVGATAWARARATAASLADLVEASVDLYGRDLAVQLGLPGDGPMSRETGLAITSALRKDPETAISCVDGGAARRGSGA
;
A
#
# COMPACT_ATOMS: atom_id res chain seq x y z
N MET A 1 -36.92 -2.48 12.60
CA MET A 1 -35.58 -3.08 12.79
C MET A 1 -35.32 -4.29 11.88
N THR A 2 -36.34 -5.01 11.40
CA THR A 2 -36.19 -6.12 10.41
C THR A 2 -35.78 -5.64 9.02
N GLY A 3 -36.31 -4.51 8.54
CA GLY A 3 -36.00 -3.97 7.20
C GLY A 3 -34.52 -3.62 6.99
N PHE A 4 -33.85 -3.08 8.01
CA PHE A 4 -32.41 -2.76 7.93
C PHE A 4 -31.54 -4.02 7.86
N LEU A 5 -31.88 -5.07 8.62
CA LEU A 5 -31.19 -6.36 8.57
C LEU A 5 -31.42 -7.08 7.23
N ASP A 6 -32.62 -6.97 6.67
CA ASP A 6 -32.95 -7.54 5.37
C ASP A 6 -32.23 -6.81 4.23
N GLU A 7 -32.16 -5.48 4.30
CA GLU A 7 -31.46 -4.65 3.33
C GLU A 7 -29.93 -4.82 3.41
N LEU A 8 -29.38 -4.96 4.62
CA LEU A 8 -27.99 -5.35 4.84
C LEU A 8 -27.72 -6.77 4.34
N GLY A 9 -28.60 -7.71 4.64
CA GLY A 9 -28.50 -9.10 4.19
C GLY A 9 -28.50 -9.20 2.67
N LYS A 10 -29.38 -8.45 2.00
CA LYS A 10 -29.48 -8.37 0.54
C LYS A 10 -28.25 -7.74 -0.09
N LYS A 11 -27.78 -6.59 0.42
CA LYS A 11 -26.56 -5.93 -0.07
C LYS A 11 -25.31 -6.77 0.15
N LEU A 12 -25.21 -7.45 1.30
CA LEU A 12 -24.14 -8.42 1.51
C LEU A 12 -24.26 -9.55 0.50
N ALA A 13 -25.41 -10.22 0.42
CA ALA A 13 -25.61 -11.37 -0.46
C ALA A 13 -25.24 -11.04 -1.92
N GLU A 14 -25.68 -9.90 -2.43
CA GLU A 14 -25.37 -9.42 -3.77
C GLU A 14 -23.86 -9.16 -3.97
N ARG A 15 -23.22 -8.52 -2.98
CA ARG A 15 -21.78 -8.23 -3.01
C ARG A 15 -20.93 -9.51 -2.91
N TRP A 16 -21.28 -10.44 -2.03
CA TRP A 16 -20.58 -11.71 -1.88
C TRP A 16 -20.78 -12.61 -3.10
N PHE A 17 -21.99 -12.65 -3.66
CA PHE A 17 -22.27 -13.41 -4.87
C PHE A 17 -21.41 -12.91 -6.05
N THR A 18 -21.39 -11.61 -6.28
CA THR A 18 -20.61 -11.01 -7.37
C THR A 18 -19.10 -11.13 -7.13
N LEU A 19 -18.64 -11.07 -5.88
CA LEU A 19 -17.21 -11.14 -5.56
C LEU A 19 -16.65 -12.58 -5.45
N LEU A 20 -17.46 -13.57 -5.07
CA LEU A 20 -17.00 -14.96 -4.89
C LEU A 20 -17.51 -15.89 -5.98
N VAL A 21 -18.81 -15.89 -6.26
CA VAL A 21 -19.45 -16.92 -7.08
C VAL A 21 -19.15 -16.68 -8.56
N LEU A 22 -19.30 -15.44 -9.04
CA LEU A 22 -19.09 -15.13 -10.46
C LEU A 22 -17.63 -15.41 -10.91
N PRO A 23 -16.57 -14.95 -10.21
CA PRO A 23 -15.20 -15.28 -10.59
C PRO A 23 -14.91 -16.78 -10.40
N GLY A 24 -15.50 -17.42 -9.39
CA GLY A 24 -15.39 -18.86 -9.17
C GLY A 24 -15.97 -19.68 -10.32
N LEU A 25 -17.12 -19.27 -10.87
CA LEU A 25 -17.75 -19.93 -12.01
C LEU A 25 -16.89 -19.80 -13.27
N ILE A 26 -16.37 -18.60 -13.55
CA ILE A 26 -15.43 -18.38 -14.66
C ILE A 26 -14.19 -19.27 -14.50
N TYR A 27 -13.64 -19.36 -13.29
CA TYR A 27 -12.51 -20.23 -12.99
C TYR A 27 -12.85 -21.71 -13.20
N LEU A 28 -14.04 -22.18 -12.80
CA LEU A 28 -14.45 -23.57 -13.03
C LEU A 28 -14.61 -23.90 -14.52
N VAL A 29 -15.19 -23.00 -15.31
CA VAL A 29 -15.27 -23.16 -16.77
C VAL A 29 -13.85 -23.24 -17.36
N PHE A 30 -12.95 -22.39 -16.89
CA PHE A 30 -11.54 -22.41 -17.30
C PHE A 30 -10.84 -23.73 -16.94
N VAL A 31 -11.04 -24.24 -15.72
CA VAL A 31 -10.49 -25.54 -15.27
C VAL A 31 -11.08 -26.70 -16.08
N ALA A 32 -12.39 -26.68 -16.35
CA ALA A 32 -13.03 -27.71 -17.17
C ALA A 32 -12.45 -27.72 -18.60
N GLY A 33 -12.21 -26.54 -19.19
CA GLY A 33 -11.49 -26.39 -20.45
C GLY A 33 -10.06 -26.92 -20.37
N ALA A 34 -9.33 -26.57 -19.32
CA ALA A 34 -7.96 -27.02 -19.11
C ALA A 34 -7.84 -28.55 -19.01
N VAL A 35 -8.74 -29.19 -18.27
CA VAL A 35 -8.75 -30.65 -18.09
C VAL A 35 -9.17 -31.38 -19.37
N THR A 36 -10.05 -30.79 -20.18
CA THR A 36 -10.51 -31.39 -21.44
C THR A 36 -9.47 -31.26 -22.56
N LEU A 37 -8.80 -30.11 -22.68
CA LEU A 37 -7.75 -29.86 -23.69
C LEU A 37 -6.42 -30.53 -23.33
N GLY A 38 -6.04 -30.47 -22.04
CA GLY A 38 -4.74 -30.91 -21.55
C GLY A 38 -3.55 -30.20 -22.24
N HIS A 39 -2.34 -30.77 -22.10
CA HIS A 39 -1.14 -30.19 -22.73
C HIS A 39 -1.11 -30.35 -24.26
N ALA A 40 -1.65 -31.44 -24.79
CA ALA A 40 -1.49 -31.83 -26.20
C ALA A 40 -2.42 -31.06 -27.16
N HIS A 41 -3.65 -30.76 -26.75
CA HIS A 41 -4.65 -30.12 -27.61
C HIS A 41 -4.97 -28.70 -27.14
N ALA A 42 -3.94 -27.94 -26.73
CA ALA A 42 -4.10 -26.71 -25.96
C ALA A 42 -5.03 -25.64 -26.59
N PHE A 43 -5.27 -25.69 -27.90
CA PHE A 43 -6.15 -24.77 -28.63
C PHE A 43 -7.14 -25.46 -29.57
N ASP A 44 -7.44 -26.74 -29.39
CA ASP A 44 -8.34 -27.46 -30.30
C ASP A 44 -9.83 -27.25 -29.92
N PRO A 45 -10.61 -26.49 -30.72
CA PRO A 45 -12.01 -26.24 -30.42
C PRO A 45 -12.90 -27.48 -30.61
N ALA A 46 -12.47 -28.49 -31.39
CA ALA A 46 -13.26 -29.70 -31.63
C ALA A 46 -13.39 -30.52 -30.35
N VAL A 47 -12.30 -30.66 -29.59
CA VAL A 47 -12.29 -31.41 -28.31
C VAL A 47 -13.26 -30.81 -27.29
N LEU A 48 -13.37 -29.47 -27.25
CA LEU A 48 -14.32 -28.78 -26.37
C LEU A 48 -15.78 -29.00 -26.80
N ARG A 49 -16.05 -28.93 -28.12
CA ARG A 49 -17.39 -29.19 -28.67
C ARG A 49 -17.82 -30.63 -28.39
N ASP A 50 -16.95 -31.60 -28.67
CA ASP A 50 -17.21 -33.01 -28.41
C ASP A 50 -17.43 -33.28 -26.91
N ALA A 51 -16.73 -32.57 -26.02
CA ALA A 51 -16.96 -32.67 -24.58
C ALA A 51 -18.33 -32.10 -24.17
N ALA A 52 -18.74 -30.95 -24.73
CA ALA A 52 -20.04 -30.34 -24.48
C ALA A 52 -21.19 -31.21 -25.01
N ASP A 53 -21.07 -31.72 -26.24
CA ASP A 53 -22.07 -32.59 -26.87
C ASP A 53 -22.22 -33.91 -26.10
N ARG A 54 -21.11 -34.50 -25.64
CA ARG A 54 -21.14 -35.68 -24.76
C ARG A 54 -21.83 -35.41 -23.43
N LEU A 55 -21.73 -34.19 -22.89
CA LEU A 55 -22.40 -33.83 -21.64
C LEU A 55 -23.91 -33.64 -21.87
N ALA A 56 -24.30 -33.00 -22.98
CA ALA A 56 -25.69 -32.78 -23.36
C ALA A 56 -26.41 -34.09 -23.71
N ALA A 57 -25.71 -35.07 -24.30
CA ALA A 57 -26.27 -36.38 -24.64
C ALA A 57 -26.51 -37.32 -23.44
N ARG A 58 -26.11 -36.93 -22.21
CA ARG A 58 -26.33 -37.78 -21.02
C ARG A 58 -27.82 -37.82 -20.65
N PRO A 59 -28.45 -39.00 -20.52
CA PRO A 59 -29.86 -39.10 -20.11
C PRO A 59 -30.15 -38.45 -18.76
N ALA A 60 -29.14 -38.37 -17.88
CA ALA A 60 -29.25 -37.71 -16.58
C ALA A 60 -29.30 -36.17 -16.69
N ALA A 61 -28.91 -35.57 -17.83
CA ALA A 61 -28.93 -34.12 -18.04
C ALA A 61 -30.34 -33.55 -18.29
N SER A 62 -31.32 -34.40 -18.61
CA SER A 62 -32.72 -33.99 -18.82
C SER A 62 -33.62 -34.17 -17.59
N ALA A 63 -33.14 -34.87 -16.56
CA ALA A 63 -33.89 -35.07 -15.31
C ALA A 63 -33.82 -33.81 -14.41
N PRO A 64 -34.95 -33.18 -14.04
CA PRO A 64 -34.94 -31.92 -13.28
C PRO A 64 -34.16 -31.98 -11.97
N GLY A 65 -34.26 -33.10 -11.25
CA GLY A 65 -33.53 -33.30 -9.99
C GLY A 65 -32.02 -33.34 -10.18
N THR A 66 -31.53 -33.97 -11.24
CA THR A 66 -30.10 -34.04 -11.55
C THR A 66 -29.56 -32.68 -11.99
N VAL A 67 -30.32 -31.93 -12.79
CA VAL A 67 -29.96 -30.56 -13.19
C VAL A 67 -29.86 -29.66 -11.96
N ALA A 68 -30.84 -29.73 -11.05
CA ALA A 68 -30.83 -28.98 -9.80
C ALA A 68 -29.60 -29.32 -8.94
N LEU A 69 -29.32 -30.61 -8.73
CA LEU A 69 -28.14 -31.06 -7.97
C LEU A 69 -26.82 -30.63 -8.63
N GLY A 70 -26.72 -30.73 -9.97
CA GLY A 70 -25.55 -30.31 -10.73
C GLY A 70 -25.31 -28.81 -10.63
N ALA A 71 -26.36 -28.00 -10.79
CA ALA A 71 -26.27 -26.55 -10.62
C ALA A 71 -25.84 -26.18 -9.19
N THR A 72 -26.42 -26.82 -8.17
CA THR A 72 -26.02 -26.62 -6.77
C THR A 72 -24.55 -27.00 -6.54
N ALA A 73 -24.09 -28.13 -7.09
CA ALA A 73 -22.70 -28.56 -6.97
C ALA A 73 -21.72 -27.58 -7.65
N VAL A 74 -22.06 -27.07 -8.85
CA VAL A 74 -21.26 -26.06 -9.55
C VAL A 74 -21.18 -24.76 -8.76
N LEU A 75 -22.32 -24.28 -8.22
CA LEU A 75 -22.34 -23.07 -7.40
C LEU A 75 -21.54 -23.25 -6.10
N ALA A 76 -21.62 -24.42 -5.46
CA ALA A 76 -20.84 -24.74 -4.26
C ALA A 76 -19.33 -24.77 -4.57
N ALA A 77 -18.93 -25.39 -5.69
CA ALA A 77 -17.54 -25.41 -6.13
C ALA A 77 -17.02 -24.02 -6.51
N ALA A 78 -17.86 -23.17 -7.13
CA ALA A 78 -17.52 -21.79 -7.46
C ALA A 78 -17.29 -20.96 -6.19
N ALA A 79 -18.18 -21.10 -5.19
CA ALA A 79 -18.01 -20.48 -3.88
C ALA A 79 -16.73 -20.96 -3.17
N ALA A 80 -16.43 -22.26 -3.22
CA ALA A 80 -15.20 -22.84 -2.66
C ALA A 80 -13.94 -22.27 -3.33
N ALA A 81 -13.94 -22.12 -4.65
CA ALA A 81 -12.83 -21.49 -5.38
C ALA A 81 -12.64 -20.02 -4.97
N GLY A 82 -13.75 -19.26 -4.85
CA GLY A 82 -13.71 -17.87 -4.36
C GLY A 82 -13.17 -17.75 -2.93
N LEU A 83 -13.56 -18.66 -2.03
CA LEU A 83 -13.03 -18.74 -0.66
C LEU A 83 -11.54 -19.10 -0.65
N ALA A 84 -11.13 -20.08 -1.47
CA ALA A 84 -9.72 -20.47 -1.62
C ALA A 84 -8.88 -19.29 -2.12
N ALA A 85 -9.34 -18.55 -3.13
CA ALA A 85 -8.70 -17.32 -3.59
C ALA A 85 -8.61 -16.27 -2.48
N GLY A 86 -9.65 -16.13 -1.64
CA GLY A 86 -9.63 -15.25 -0.47
C GLY A 86 -8.60 -15.65 0.59
N VAL A 87 -8.49 -16.95 0.91
CA VAL A 87 -7.49 -17.48 1.84
C VAL A 87 -6.08 -17.29 1.29
N LEU A 88 -5.85 -17.66 0.03
CA LEU A 88 -4.58 -17.48 -0.67
C LEU A 88 -4.20 -16.00 -0.75
N GLY A 89 -5.16 -15.11 -0.96
CA GLY A 89 -4.94 -13.67 -0.95
C GLY A 89 -4.49 -13.16 0.42
N ARG A 90 -5.10 -13.62 1.52
CA ARG A 90 -4.63 -13.29 2.89
C ARG A 90 -3.23 -13.84 3.18
N LEU A 91 -2.91 -15.02 2.68
CA LEU A 91 -1.56 -15.57 2.78
C LEU A 91 -0.56 -14.76 1.94
N ALA A 92 -0.95 -14.29 0.77
CA ALA A 92 -0.14 -13.40 -0.05
C ALA A 92 0.09 -12.05 0.64
N GLU A 93 -0.94 -11.46 1.25
CA GLU A 93 -0.84 -10.23 2.05
C GLU A 93 0.10 -10.43 3.25
N ARG A 94 -0.05 -11.53 3.98
CA ARG A 94 0.89 -11.89 5.06
C ARG A 94 2.29 -12.14 4.54
N ALA A 95 2.41 -12.68 3.32
CA ALA A 95 3.70 -12.90 2.68
C ALA A 95 4.39 -11.60 2.30
N TRP A 96 3.64 -10.60 1.85
CA TRP A 96 4.16 -9.26 1.58
C TRP A 96 4.70 -8.61 2.86
N SER A 97 4.05 -8.82 3.99
CA SER A 97 4.43 -8.27 5.29
C SER A 97 5.48 -9.11 6.05
N PHE A 98 6.00 -10.20 5.49
CA PHE A 98 6.99 -11.02 6.20
C PHE A 98 8.23 -10.19 6.62
N PRO A 99 8.60 -10.20 7.91
CA PRO A 99 9.75 -9.42 8.35
C PRO A 99 11.04 -10.04 7.83
N GLY A 100 11.90 -9.20 7.23
CA GLY A 100 13.11 -9.60 6.49
C GLY A 100 14.24 -10.21 7.33
N HIS A 101 13.99 -10.58 8.58
CA HIS A 101 14.91 -11.34 9.44
C HIS A 101 14.76 -12.87 9.30
N ARG A 102 13.61 -13.40 8.84
CA ARG A 102 13.38 -14.85 8.70
C ARG A 102 13.85 -15.36 7.33
N ARG A 103 14.35 -16.59 7.23
CA ARG A 103 14.62 -17.23 5.93
C ARG A 103 13.29 -17.70 5.29
N PRO A 104 13.10 -17.59 3.96
CA PRO A 104 14.03 -17.08 2.93
C PRO A 104 13.99 -15.56 2.72
N ALA A 105 13.03 -14.85 3.34
CA ALA A 105 12.84 -13.39 3.24
C ALA A 105 14.10 -12.57 3.52
N ARG A 106 15.03 -13.08 4.33
CA ARG A 106 16.32 -12.46 4.65
C ARG A 106 17.18 -12.16 3.43
N LEU A 107 17.29 -13.11 2.50
CA LEU A 107 18.11 -12.93 1.30
C LEU A 107 17.54 -11.85 0.39
N LEU A 108 16.21 -11.82 0.23
CA LEU A 108 15.50 -10.81 -0.55
C LEU A 108 15.63 -9.42 0.10
N ALA A 109 15.44 -9.33 1.41
CA ALA A 109 15.60 -8.09 2.16
C ALA A 109 17.05 -7.58 2.12
N GLU A 110 18.05 -8.45 2.23
CA GLU A 110 19.47 -8.09 2.09
C GLU A 110 19.81 -7.58 0.69
N ARG A 111 19.33 -8.25 -0.38
CA ARG A 111 19.50 -7.80 -1.77
C ARG A 111 18.87 -6.43 -1.99
N ARG A 112 17.64 -6.23 -1.49
CA ARG A 112 16.94 -4.94 -1.59
C ARG A 112 17.65 -3.85 -0.78
N ARG A 113 18.13 -4.15 0.43
CA ARG A 113 18.94 -3.22 1.24
C ARG A 113 20.20 -2.76 0.52
N ARG A 114 20.90 -3.67 -0.18
CA ARG A 114 22.08 -3.31 -0.97
C ARG A 114 21.72 -2.33 -2.09
N ARG A 115 20.72 -2.68 -2.92
CA ARG A 115 20.24 -1.81 -4.01
C ARG A 115 19.77 -0.45 -3.50
N TRP A 116 19.06 -0.41 -2.37
CA TRP A 116 18.59 0.84 -1.78
C TRP A 116 19.75 1.72 -1.31
N ARG A 117 20.77 1.16 -0.65
CA ARG A 117 21.96 1.93 -0.21
C ARG A 117 22.73 2.51 -1.39
N GLU A 118 22.82 1.77 -2.48
CA GLU A 118 23.46 2.26 -3.72
C GLU A 118 22.70 3.46 -4.30
N ALA A 119 21.37 3.38 -4.34
CA ALA A 119 20.50 4.48 -4.77
C ALA A 119 20.55 5.69 -3.82
N ASP A 120 20.50 5.45 -2.51
CA ASP A 120 20.57 6.51 -1.49
C ASP A 120 21.93 7.22 -1.49
N ALA A 121 23.02 6.47 -1.67
CA ALA A 121 24.35 7.05 -1.84
C ALA A 121 24.44 7.93 -3.11
N ARG A 122 23.69 7.61 -4.17
CA ARG A 122 23.60 8.46 -5.37
C ARG A 122 22.89 9.78 -5.06
N VAL A 123 21.73 9.72 -4.41
CA VAL A 123 20.98 10.92 -3.97
C VAL A 123 21.84 11.78 -3.06
N HIS A 124 22.46 11.18 -2.04
CA HIS A 124 23.31 11.90 -1.09
C HIS A 124 24.48 12.61 -1.79
N ARG A 125 25.15 11.94 -2.75
CA ARG A 125 26.22 12.58 -3.55
C ARG A 125 25.70 13.77 -4.35
N MET A 126 24.52 13.67 -4.95
CA MET A 126 23.92 14.76 -5.74
C MET A 126 23.50 15.95 -4.87
N VAL A 127 22.90 15.70 -3.70
CA VAL A 127 22.56 16.75 -2.72
C VAL A 127 23.83 17.46 -2.23
N VAL A 128 24.87 16.71 -1.84
CA VAL A 128 26.14 17.29 -1.39
C VAL A 128 26.79 18.10 -2.50
N ALA A 129 26.77 17.61 -3.75
CA ALA A 129 27.29 18.35 -4.90
C ALA A 129 26.51 19.65 -5.15
N ALA A 130 25.18 19.62 -5.09
CA ALA A 130 24.34 20.80 -5.25
C ALA A 130 24.58 21.84 -4.15
N VAL A 131 24.66 21.42 -2.88
CA VAL A 131 24.98 22.31 -1.76
C VAL A 131 26.37 22.94 -1.92
N ARG A 132 27.38 22.16 -2.33
CA ARG A 132 28.74 22.69 -2.60
C ARG A 132 28.77 23.66 -3.77
N ALA A 133 28.05 23.37 -4.85
CA ALA A 133 27.94 24.25 -6.01
C ALA A 133 27.27 25.58 -5.63
N GLN A 134 26.24 25.55 -4.78
CA GLN A 134 25.59 26.74 -4.26
C GLN A 134 26.51 27.54 -3.32
N ALA A 135 27.26 26.86 -2.45
CA ALA A 135 28.26 27.50 -1.58
C ALA A 135 29.44 28.12 -2.35
N SER A 136 29.76 27.59 -3.54
CA SER A 136 30.79 28.12 -4.45
C SER A 136 30.23 29.17 -5.43
N GLY A 137 28.89 29.38 -5.42
CA GLY A 137 28.18 30.40 -6.18
C GLY A 137 28.38 31.82 -5.61
N PRO A 138 27.61 32.84 -6.06
CA PRO A 138 28.01 34.25 -6.23
C PRO A 138 28.55 35.02 -5.00
N ALA A 139 28.57 34.44 -3.80
CA ALA A 139 29.26 34.99 -2.63
C ALA A 139 30.80 35.03 -2.80
N ALA A 140 31.40 34.09 -3.56
CA ALA A 140 32.84 34.10 -3.83
C ALA A 140 33.26 35.14 -4.90
N ALA A 141 32.29 35.71 -5.65
CA ALA A 141 32.55 36.70 -6.70
C ALA A 141 32.42 38.16 -6.23
N GLU A 142 32.08 38.38 -4.95
CA GLU A 142 31.84 39.71 -4.38
C GLU A 142 32.97 40.18 -3.44
N PRO A 143 34.21 40.28 -3.96
CA PRO A 143 35.00 41.46 -3.62
C PRO A 143 35.49 42.23 -4.86
N ALA A 144 35.34 41.71 -6.08
CA ALA A 144 35.96 42.31 -7.28
C ALA A 144 35.07 43.31 -8.05
N LYS A 145 33.75 43.35 -7.81
CA LYS A 145 32.82 44.21 -8.57
C LYS A 145 32.71 45.66 -8.07
N LYS A 146 33.35 46.03 -6.95
CA LYS A 146 33.38 47.44 -6.49
C LYS A 146 34.39 48.33 -7.22
N ALA A 147 35.15 47.82 -8.20
CA ALA A 147 36.23 48.56 -8.84
C ALA A 147 36.01 48.98 -10.31
N ARG A 148 34.83 48.80 -10.91
CA ARG A 148 34.61 49.21 -12.32
C ARG A 148 33.29 49.93 -12.55
N VAL A 149 33.26 51.20 -12.15
CA VAL A 149 32.44 52.23 -12.76
C VAL A 149 33.13 52.64 -14.07
N ALA A 150 32.64 52.17 -15.22
CA ALA A 150 32.86 52.78 -16.54
C ALA A 150 31.91 52.17 -17.59
N THR A 151 30.82 52.91 -17.85
CA THR A 151 30.18 53.24 -19.15
C THR A 151 30.10 52.20 -20.28
N GLY A 152 28.85 51.89 -20.70
CA GLY A 152 28.51 51.42 -22.06
C GLY A 152 27.29 50.47 -22.10
N PRO A 153 26.31 50.64 -23.02
CA PRO A 153 25.11 49.80 -23.07
C PRO A 153 25.41 48.50 -23.82
N ALA A 154 25.72 47.44 -23.08
CA ALA A 154 25.86 46.10 -23.63
C ALA A 154 24.57 45.31 -23.39
N LYS A 155 23.92 44.99 -24.51
CA LYS A 155 22.77 44.09 -24.70
C LYS A 155 23.01 42.76 -24.00
N GLU A 156 22.32 42.50 -22.88
CA GLU A 156 22.41 41.22 -22.16
C GLU A 156 21.45 40.18 -22.75
N ALA A 157 22.05 39.09 -23.20
CA ALA A 157 21.39 37.88 -23.65
C ALA A 157 20.79 37.11 -22.44
N PRO A 158 19.51 36.68 -22.49
CA PRO A 158 18.97 35.76 -21.52
C PRO A 158 19.21 34.30 -21.95
N ALA A 159 19.30 33.38 -20.97
CA ALA A 159 18.95 31.94 -21.05
C ALA A 159 20.02 30.87 -20.73
N ALA A 160 21.31 31.19 -20.51
CA ALA A 160 22.31 30.13 -20.28
C ALA A 160 22.49 29.68 -18.80
N VAL A 161 22.13 30.50 -17.82
CA VAL A 161 22.42 30.24 -16.39
C VAL A 161 21.37 29.32 -15.72
N GLY A 162 20.18 29.15 -16.31
CA GLY A 162 19.09 28.34 -15.73
C GLY A 162 19.15 26.84 -16.06
N ARG A 163 19.52 26.48 -17.29
CA ARG A 163 19.52 25.07 -17.75
C ARG A 163 20.36 24.10 -16.90
N PRO A 164 21.61 24.40 -16.51
CA PRO A 164 22.40 23.43 -15.74
C PRO A 164 21.90 23.23 -14.30
N ALA A 165 21.21 24.22 -13.72
CA ALA A 165 20.60 24.08 -12.39
C ALA A 165 19.28 23.28 -12.47
N GLU A 166 18.50 23.49 -13.52
CA GLU A 166 17.26 22.77 -13.81
C GLU A 166 17.54 21.28 -14.13
N GLU A 167 18.51 21.00 -15.01
CA GLU A 167 18.96 19.64 -15.34
C GLU A 167 19.49 18.89 -14.09
N ALA A 168 20.20 19.59 -13.19
CA ALA A 168 20.68 19.00 -11.93
C ALA A 168 19.53 18.71 -10.94
N ALA A 169 18.52 19.59 -10.89
CA ALA A 169 17.32 19.39 -10.08
C ALA A 169 16.46 18.23 -10.59
N GLU A 170 16.31 18.11 -11.92
CA GLU A 170 15.61 17.00 -12.57
C GLU A 170 16.33 15.67 -12.31
N GLY A 171 17.65 15.62 -12.49
CA GLY A 171 18.43 14.42 -12.19
C GLY A 171 18.37 14.02 -10.71
N LEU A 172 18.31 14.99 -9.80
CA LEU A 172 18.11 14.71 -8.37
C LEU A 172 16.70 14.17 -8.11
N ALA A 173 15.67 14.74 -8.72
CA ALA A 173 14.29 14.27 -8.61
C ALA A 173 14.15 12.84 -9.15
N GLU A 174 14.76 12.51 -10.28
CA GLU A 174 14.80 11.16 -10.84
C GLU A 174 15.53 10.18 -9.90
N ALA A 175 16.69 10.58 -9.35
CA ALA A 175 17.44 9.74 -8.41
C ALA A 175 16.64 9.49 -7.11
N ILE A 176 15.92 10.50 -6.62
CA ILE A 176 15.01 10.36 -5.48
C ILE A 176 13.86 9.41 -5.82
N SER A 177 13.25 9.57 -6.99
CA SER A 177 12.17 8.69 -7.47
C SER A 177 12.64 7.24 -7.58
N ALA A 178 13.77 6.98 -8.22
CA ALA A 178 14.37 5.65 -8.36
C ALA A 178 14.72 5.01 -7.01
N ARG A 179 15.18 5.79 -6.02
CA ARG A 179 15.37 5.30 -4.65
C ARG A 179 14.04 4.93 -4.00
N ASN A 180 13.04 5.81 -4.11
CA ASN A 180 11.72 5.64 -3.51
C ASN A 180 10.96 4.45 -4.12
N ASP A 181 11.21 4.12 -5.39
CA ASP A 181 10.71 2.92 -6.07
C ASP A 181 11.19 1.62 -5.41
N ILE A 182 12.38 1.64 -4.79
CA ILE A 182 12.93 0.52 -4.02
C ILE A 182 12.33 0.50 -2.61
N ALA A 183 12.40 1.63 -1.89
CA ALA A 183 11.75 1.88 -0.60
C ALA A 183 11.91 3.36 -0.18
N LEU A 184 10.96 3.89 0.60
CA LEU A 184 11.05 5.25 1.17
C LEU A 184 12.09 5.35 2.30
N CYS A 185 12.20 4.31 3.13
CA CYS A 185 13.19 4.18 4.20
C CYS A 185 14.03 2.92 3.98
N LEU A 186 15.07 2.73 4.80
CA LEU A 186 15.93 1.54 4.72
C LEU A 186 15.08 0.24 4.76
N PRO A 187 15.15 -0.64 3.73
CA PRO A 187 14.30 -1.83 3.64
C PRO A 187 14.44 -2.78 4.84
N ARG A 188 13.31 -3.13 5.48
CA ARG A 188 13.24 -4.07 6.60
C ARG A 188 12.42 -5.32 6.29
N HIS A 189 11.50 -5.25 5.34
CA HIS A 189 10.67 -6.36 4.86
C HIS A 189 11.16 -6.92 3.53
N ALA A 190 10.67 -8.11 3.17
CA ALA A 190 11.05 -8.76 1.91
C ALA A 190 10.47 -8.04 0.68
N THR A 191 9.32 -7.37 0.82
CA THR A 191 8.59 -6.75 -0.28
C THR A 191 8.46 -5.24 -0.11
N TRP A 192 8.30 -4.54 -1.23
CA TRP A 192 8.05 -3.09 -1.24
C TRP A 192 6.74 -2.73 -0.53
N ILE A 193 5.71 -3.58 -0.64
CA ILE A 193 4.40 -3.34 0.00
C ILE A 193 4.55 -3.33 1.52
N GLY A 194 5.25 -4.34 2.07
CA GLY A 194 5.54 -4.40 3.51
C GLY A 194 6.39 -3.22 3.97
N ASP A 195 7.42 -2.84 3.20
CA ASP A 195 8.23 -1.66 3.53
C ASP A 195 7.46 -0.35 3.44
N ARG A 196 6.51 -0.19 2.50
CA ARG A 196 5.73 1.04 2.34
C ARG A 196 4.80 1.28 3.52
N LEU A 197 4.13 0.22 4.00
CA LEU A 197 3.27 0.28 5.19
C LEU A 197 4.11 0.46 6.46
N TYR A 198 5.28 -0.16 6.54
CA TYR A 198 6.21 0.03 7.66
C TYR A 198 6.84 1.44 7.67
N ALA A 199 7.16 1.99 6.50
CA ALA A 199 7.74 3.32 6.37
C ALA A 199 6.79 4.40 6.89
N MET A 200 5.48 4.24 6.69
CA MET A 200 4.46 5.14 7.24
C MET A 200 4.49 5.15 8.77
N ASP A 201 4.46 3.98 9.41
CA ASP A 201 4.57 3.85 10.87
C ASP A 201 5.84 4.52 11.40
N ARG A 202 6.97 4.28 10.72
CA ARG A 202 8.25 4.92 11.04
C ARG A 202 8.26 6.42 10.83
N ARG A 203 7.64 6.95 9.76
CA ARG A 203 7.59 8.38 9.48
C ARG A 203 6.72 9.11 10.50
N VAL A 204 5.58 8.54 10.87
CA VAL A 204 4.73 9.08 11.95
C VAL A 204 5.48 9.10 13.27
N HIS A 205 6.15 7.99 13.62
CA HIS A 205 6.94 7.92 14.85
C HIS A 205 8.14 8.88 14.82
N ASP A 206 8.88 8.95 13.72
CA ASP A 206 10.02 9.85 13.59
C ASP A 206 9.57 11.33 13.51
N ALA A 207 8.37 11.65 13.03
CA ALA A 207 7.85 13.02 12.98
C ALA A 207 7.26 13.49 14.32
N TYR A 208 6.54 12.60 15.03
CA TYR A 208 5.70 12.97 16.16
C TYR A 208 6.00 12.21 17.46
N ASP A 209 6.90 11.23 17.46
CA ASP A 209 7.13 10.31 18.60
C ASP A 209 5.85 9.59 19.07
N LEU A 210 4.91 9.44 18.14
CA LEU A 210 3.62 8.79 18.36
C LEU A 210 3.72 7.30 18.06
N ASP A 211 3.40 6.44 19.04
CA ASP A 211 3.23 5.00 18.83
C ASP A 211 1.86 4.73 18.19
N LEU A 212 1.87 4.59 16.86
CA LEU A 212 0.65 4.39 16.09
C LEU A 212 -0.10 3.12 16.53
N THR A 213 0.60 2.08 16.99
CA THR A 213 -0.04 0.81 17.40
C THR A 213 -0.98 1.02 18.58
N GLY A 214 -0.56 1.84 19.55
CA GLY A 214 -1.38 2.20 20.71
C GLY A 214 -2.41 3.29 20.40
N ALA A 215 -2.03 4.27 19.59
CA ALA A 215 -2.85 5.43 19.26
C ALA A 215 -4.01 5.10 18.31
N TRP A 216 -3.83 4.16 17.38
CA TRP A 216 -4.76 3.89 16.29
C TRP A 216 -6.21 3.65 16.71
N PRO A 217 -6.53 2.79 17.71
CA PRO A 217 -7.91 2.56 18.11
C PRO A 217 -8.59 3.81 18.67
N ARG A 218 -7.84 4.72 19.31
CA ARG A 218 -8.39 5.98 19.83
C ARG A 218 -8.52 7.01 18.71
N LEU A 219 -7.52 7.10 17.86
CA LEU A 219 -7.56 7.96 16.67
C LEU A 219 -8.78 7.62 15.81
N TRP A 220 -9.11 6.33 15.64
CA TRP A 220 -10.31 5.89 14.92
C TRP A 220 -11.64 6.38 15.49
N LEU A 221 -11.69 6.74 16.79
CA LEU A 221 -12.88 7.32 17.41
C LEU A 221 -12.98 8.83 17.20
N VAL A 222 -11.85 9.49 16.92
CA VAL A 222 -11.76 10.93 16.68
C VAL A 222 -11.94 11.27 15.19
N ILE A 223 -11.49 10.39 14.30
CA ILE A 223 -11.60 10.59 12.84
C ILE A 223 -13.08 10.70 12.42
N PRO A 224 -13.47 11.73 11.64
CA PRO A 224 -14.81 11.89 11.09
C PRO A 224 -15.26 10.72 10.20
N ASP A 225 -16.57 10.48 10.12
CA ASP A 225 -17.14 9.38 9.34
C ASP A 225 -16.73 9.36 7.87
N THR A 226 -16.61 10.54 7.25
CA THR A 226 -16.15 10.67 5.86
C THR A 226 -14.73 10.16 5.67
N ALA A 227 -13.80 10.56 6.55
CA ALA A 227 -12.42 10.08 6.52
C ALA A 227 -12.34 8.59 6.87
N ARG A 228 -13.14 8.08 7.82
CA ARG A 228 -13.22 6.63 8.11
C ARG A 228 -13.70 5.82 6.90
N ALA A 229 -14.65 6.35 6.14
CA ALA A 229 -15.12 5.73 4.92
C ALA A 229 -14.01 5.64 3.85
N GLU A 230 -13.25 6.71 3.64
CA GLU A 230 -12.09 6.73 2.71
C GLU A 230 -11.00 5.74 3.13
N LEU A 231 -10.64 5.69 4.41
CA LEU A 231 -9.67 4.72 4.94
C LEU A 231 -10.15 3.27 4.76
N THR A 232 -11.44 3.03 5.02
CA THR A 232 -12.05 1.70 4.85
C THR A 232 -12.06 1.31 3.37
N ALA A 233 -12.39 2.24 2.47
CA ALA A 233 -12.36 2.02 1.03
C ALA A 233 -10.95 1.70 0.52
N ALA A 234 -9.93 2.43 1.00
CA ALA A 234 -8.52 2.15 0.67
C ALA A 234 -8.08 0.77 1.20
N ARG A 235 -8.49 0.40 2.41
CA ARG A 235 -8.22 -0.92 3.00
C ARG A 235 -8.89 -2.05 2.22
N ASP A 236 -10.15 -1.87 1.82
CA ASP A 236 -10.93 -2.80 1.00
C ASP A 236 -10.29 -2.96 -0.39
N ALA A 237 -9.83 -1.87 -1.00
CA ALA A 237 -9.13 -1.90 -2.28
C ALA A 237 -7.81 -2.69 -2.19
N HIS A 238 -7.07 -2.53 -1.09
CA HIS A 238 -5.86 -3.32 -0.83
C HIS A 238 -6.18 -4.81 -0.64
N ALA A 239 -7.22 -5.13 0.13
CA ALA A 239 -7.68 -6.50 0.31
C ALA A 239 -8.17 -7.14 -1.01
N ALA A 240 -8.80 -6.36 -1.89
CA ALA A 240 -9.18 -6.81 -3.22
C ALA A 240 -7.96 -7.11 -4.10
N ALA A 241 -6.90 -6.30 -4.04
CA ALA A 241 -5.64 -6.58 -4.74
C ALA A 241 -4.96 -7.85 -4.22
N ALA A 242 -4.98 -8.09 -2.91
CA ALA A 242 -4.51 -9.34 -2.32
C ALA A 242 -5.32 -10.55 -2.81
N ARG A 243 -6.65 -10.43 -2.90
CA ARG A 243 -7.51 -11.49 -3.47
C ARG A 243 -7.16 -11.81 -4.93
N LEU A 244 -6.82 -10.81 -5.75
CA LEU A 244 -6.33 -11.04 -7.12
C LEU A 244 -5.03 -11.86 -7.13
N ALA A 245 -4.12 -11.63 -6.19
CA ALA A 245 -2.92 -12.47 -6.05
C ALA A 245 -3.27 -13.92 -5.67
N GLY A 246 -4.35 -14.12 -4.89
CA GLY A 246 -4.91 -15.45 -4.63
C GLY A 246 -5.38 -16.16 -5.92
N TRP A 247 -6.06 -15.43 -6.81
CA TRP A 247 -6.45 -15.95 -8.13
C TRP A 247 -5.24 -16.30 -9.00
N THR A 248 -4.16 -15.52 -8.95
CA THR A 248 -2.91 -15.86 -9.64
C THR A 248 -2.39 -17.23 -9.24
N ILE A 249 -2.41 -17.56 -7.96
CA ILE A 249 -1.95 -18.87 -7.46
C ILE A 249 -2.84 -20.00 -8.00
N LEU A 250 -4.16 -19.78 -8.05
CA LEU A 250 -5.09 -20.75 -8.63
C LEU A 250 -4.86 -20.94 -10.14
N TYR A 251 -4.69 -19.87 -10.92
CA TYR A 251 -4.35 -20.02 -12.35
C TYR A 251 -2.97 -20.65 -12.57
N LEU A 252 -2.02 -20.41 -11.68
CA LEU A 252 -0.70 -21.02 -11.76
C LEU A 252 -0.78 -22.55 -11.55
N SER A 253 -1.64 -23.04 -10.65
CA SER A 253 -1.81 -24.49 -10.45
C SER A 253 -2.39 -25.18 -11.69
N VAL A 254 -3.29 -24.51 -12.42
CA VAL A 254 -3.84 -25.01 -13.69
C VAL A 254 -2.78 -25.14 -14.79
N THR A 255 -1.68 -24.39 -14.71
CA THR A 255 -0.56 -24.47 -15.66
C THR A 255 0.06 -25.86 -15.72
N VAL A 256 0.00 -26.62 -14.62
CA VAL A 256 0.49 -28.01 -14.54
C VAL A 256 -0.29 -28.95 -15.46
N VAL A 257 -1.53 -28.62 -15.80
CA VAL A 257 -2.42 -29.42 -16.66
C VAL A 257 -2.56 -28.82 -18.06
N TRP A 258 -2.54 -27.48 -18.15
CA TRP A 258 -2.73 -26.73 -19.40
C TRP A 258 -1.84 -25.50 -19.41
N TRP A 259 -0.73 -25.57 -20.15
CA TRP A 259 0.30 -24.53 -20.16
C TRP A 259 -0.17 -23.11 -20.51
N PRO A 260 -1.19 -22.85 -21.37
CA PRO A 260 -1.66 -21.48 -21.66
C PRO A 260 -2.15 -20.72 -20.44
N SER A 261 -2.52 -21.43 -19.36
CA SER A 261 -2.86 -20.82 -18.08
C SER A 261 -1.74 -19.94 -17.52
N VAL A 262 -0.47 -20.17 -17.91
CA VAL A 262 0.64 -19.31 -17.50
C VAL A 262 0.47 -17.87 -17.97
N LEU A 263 -0.10 -17.64 -19.15
CA LEU A 263 -0.32 -16.29 -19.69
C LEU A 263 -1.38 -15.56 -18.85
N VAL A 264 -2.46 -16.26 -18.50
CA VAL A 264 -3.50 -15.73 -17.62
C VAL A 264 -2.93 -15.44 -16.23
N ALA A 265 -2.16 -16.37 -15.66
CA ALA A 265 -1.51 -16.20 -14.37
C ALA A 265 -0.55 -15.00 -14.37
N MET A 266 0.23 -14.80 -15.44
CA MET A 266 1.14 -13.66 -15.58
C MET A 266 0.38 -12.33 -15.63
N VAL A 267 -0.67 -12.22 -16.46
CA VAL A 267 -1.47 -10.98 -16.57
C VAL A 267 -2.18 -10.65 -15.26
N VAL A 268 -2.85 -11.64 -14.65
CA VAL A 268 -3.53 -11.47 -13.37
C VAL A 268 -2.53 -11.15 -12.26
N GLY A 269 -1.36 -11.81 -12.26
CA GLY A 269 -0.28 -11.58 -11.30
C GLY A 269 0.34 -10.20 -11.41
N ALA A 270 0.65 -9.74 -12.62
CA ALA A 270 1.16 -8.39 -12.86
C ALA A 270 0.14 -7.32 -12.43
N THR A 271 -1.14 -7.53 -12.75
CA THR A 271 -2.24 -6.65 -12.33
C THR A 271 -2.38 -6.61 -10.80
N ALA A 272 -2.37 -7.79 -10.16
CA ALA A 272 -2.45 -7.91 -8.71
C ALA A 272 -1.27 -7.18 -8.03
N TRP A 273 -0.06 -7.35 -8.55
CA TRP A 273 1.15 -6.70 -8.03
C TRP A 273 1.10 -5.18 -8.18
N ALA A 274 0.77 -4.67 -9.38
CA ALA A 274 0.66 -3.23 -9.63
C ALA A 274 -0.42 -2.59 -8.75
N ARG A 275 -1.61 -3.22 -8.66
CA ARG A 275 -2.72 -2.73 -7.84
C ARG A 275 -2.41 -2.79 -6.36
N ALA A 276 -1.72 -3.83 -5.89
CA ALA A 276 -1.32 -3.94 -4.49
C ALA A 276 -0.31 -2.86 -4.11
N ARG A 277 0.62 -2.49 -5.00
CA ARG A 277 1.54 -1.37 -4.77
C ARG A 277 0.80 -0.03 -4.67
N ALA A 278 -0.08 0.26 -5.64
CA ALA A 278 -0.83 1.51 -5.68
C ALA A 278 -1.72 1.68 -4.44
N THR A 279 -2.51 0.66 -4.11
CA THR A 279 -3.41 0.69 -2.95
C THR A 279 -2.67 0.76 -1.61
N ALA A 280 -1.49 0.13 -1.50
CA ALA A 280 -0.67 0.24 -0.30
C ALA A 280 -0.10 1.66 -0.12
N ALA A 281 0.26 2.35 -1.21
CA ALA A 281 0.68 3.75 -1.15
C ALA A 281 -0.47 4.65 -0.67
N SER A 282 -1.63 4.57 -1.34
CA SER A 282 -2.80 5.39 -0.98
C SER A 282 -3.27 5.14 0.45
N LEU A 283 -3.29 3.88 0.89
CA LEU A 283 -3.64 3.55 2.29
C LEU A 283 -2.65 4.18 3.27
N ALA A 284 -1.35 4.12 2.96
CA ALA A 284 -0.33 4.69 3.82
C ALA A 284 -0.40 6.23 3.87
N ASP A 285 -0.67 6.89 2.75
CA ASP A 285 -0.84 8.35 2.69
C ASP A 285 -2.08 8.81 3.46
N LEU A 286 -3.19 8.08 3.36
CA LEU A 286 -4.42 8.39 4.11
C LEU A 286 -4.25 8.20 5.61
N VAL A 287 -3.52 7.16 6.04
CA VAL A 287 -3.22 6.95 7.46
C VAL A 287 -2.32 8.06 8.00
N GLU A 288 -1.29 8.47 7.25
CA GLU A 288 -0.41 9.58 7.62
C GLU A 288 -1.19 10.90 7.71
N ALA A 289 -1.98 11.23 6.68
CA ALA A 289 -2.84 12.42 6.68
C ALA A 289 -3.86 12.41 7.83
N SER A 290 -4.36 11.23 8.22
CA SER A 290 -5.28 11.12 9.37
C SER A 290 -4.59 11.45 10.69
N VAL A 291 -3.31 11.09 10.85
CA VAL A 291 -2.53 11.47 12.02
C VAL A 291 -2.22 12.97 11.99
N ASP A 292 -1.86 13.51 10.83
CA ASP A 292 -1.52 14.94 10.68
C ASP A 292 -2.72 15.85 10.97
N LEU A 293 -3.91 15.47 10.51
CA LEU A 293 -5.14 16.26 10.68
C LEU A 293 -5.77 16.05 12.07
N TYR A 294 -5.86 14.81 12.54
CA TYR A 294 -6.67 14.46 13.72
C TYR A 294 -5.85 14.06 14.96
N GLY A 295 -4.51 14.01 14.86
CA GLY A 295 -3.64 13.69 15.99
C GLY A 295 -3.73 14.72 17.11
N ARG A 296 -3.91 16.00 16.77
CA ARG A 296 -4.15 17.07 17.75
C ARG A 296 -5.49 16.90 18.47
N ASP A 297 -6.55 16.60 17.73
CA ASP A 297 -7.88 16.41 18.31
C ASP A 297 -7.88 15.25 19.32
N LEU A 298 -7.10 14.19 19.04
CA LEU A 298 -6.85 13.12 19.99
C LEU A 298 -6.15 13.61 21.27
N ALA A 299 -5.12 14.47 21.15
CA ALA A 299 -4.44 15.05 22.31
C ALA A 299 -5.40 15.85 23.21
N VAL A 300 -6.23 16.70 22.59
CA VAL A 300 -7.23 17.52 23.28
C VAL A 300 -8.26 16.65 24.01
N GLN A 301 -8.76 15.59 23.35
CA GLN A 301 -9.71 14.67 23.98
C GLN A 301 -9.10 13.84 25.12
N LEU A 302 -7.78 13.62 25.11
CA LEU A 302 -7.04 13.01 26.21
C LEU A 302 -6.72 13.99 27.34
N GLY A 303 -7.07 15.28 27.21
CA GLY A 303 -6.80 16.31 28.21
C GLY A 303 -5.34 16.78 28.25
N LEU A 304 -4.58 16.57 27.16
CA LEU A 304 -3.19 16.98 27.08
C LEU A 304 -3.06 18.43 26.57
N PRO A 305 -2.15 19.25 27.15
CA PRO A 305 -1.94 20.62 26.70
C PRO A 305 -1.32 20.65 25.29
N GLY A 306 -1.82 21.54 24.43
CA GLY A 306 -1.46 21.57 23.01
C GLY A 306 -1.85 22.86 22.29
N ASP A 307 -1.14 23.94 22.60
CA ASP A 307 -1.29 25.25 21.94
C ASP A 307 -0.46 25.30 20.64
N GLY A 308 -0.72 24.38 19.70
CA GLY A 308 0.01 24.34 18.43
C GLY A 308 -0.35 23.17 17.51
N PRO A 309 0.25 23.12 16.30
CA PRO A 309 0.16 21.97 15.41
C PRO A 309 0.80 20.73 16.04
N MET A 310 0.48 19.55 15.51
CA MET A 310 1.01 18.27 16.01
C MET A 310 2.54 18.32 16.06
N SER A 311 3.11 18.10 17.25
CA SER A 311 4.55 18.17 17.52
C SER A 311 5.06 16.87 18.13
N ARG A 312 6.38 16.69 18.18
CA ARG A 312 7.01 15.54 18.85
C ARG A 312 6.65 15.44 20.33
N GLU A 313 6.58 16.57 21.02
CA GLU A 313 6.26 16.61 22.44
C GLU A 313 4.82 16.15 22.71
N THR A 314 3.88 16.62 21.88
CA THR A 314 2.48 16.22 21.95
C THR A 314 2.30 14.73 21.65
N GLY A 315 2.94 14.20 20.60
CA GLY A 315 2.83 12.78 20.27
C GLY A 315 3.49 11.87 21.30
N LEU A 316 4.63 12.28 21.89
CA LEU A 316 5.21 11.57 23.04
C LEU A 316 4.26 11.55 24.24
N ALA A 317 3.64 12.68 24.58
CA ALA A 317 2.67 12.75 25.69
C ALA A 317 1.47 11.82 25.46
N ILE A 318 0.95 11.74 24.23
CA ILE A 318 -0.08 10.77 23.86
C ILE A 318 0.44 9.34 24.04
N THR A 319 1.63 9.02 23.51
CA THR A 319 2.23 7.69 23.64
C THR A 319 2.36 7.26 25.09
N SER A 320 2.92 8.11 25.95
CA SER A 320 3.10 7.81 27.38
C SER A 320 1.76 7.64 28.10
N ALA A 321 0.79 8.52 27.82
CA ALA A 321 -0.56 8.40 28.39
C ALA A 321 -1.26 7.08 27.99
N LEU A 322 -1.07 6.65 26.74
CA LEU A 322 -1.67 5.42 26.21
C LEU A 322 -0.97 4.15 26.70
N ARG A 323 0.36 4.18 26.84
CA ARG A 323 1.14 3.08 27.46
C ARG A 323 0.92 2.98 28.96
N LYS A 324 0.38 4.04 29.58
CA LYS A 324 0.24 4.19 31.04
C LYS A 324 1.59 4.20 31.75
N ASP A 325 2.61 4.77 31.09
CA ASP A 325 3.94 4.90 31.67
C ASP A 325 3.90 6.02 32.75
N PRO A 326 4.23 5.71 34.02
CA PRO A 326 3.97 6.61 35.15
C PRO A 326 4.85 7.87 35.20
N GLU A 327 5.94 7.94 34.41
CA GLU A 327 6.97 8.98 34.56
C GLU A 327 6.53 10.38 34.09
N THR A 328 5.58 10.51 33.16
CA THR A 328 5.08 11.82 32.69
C THR A 328 3.90 12.39 33.49
N ALA A 329 3.24 11.59 34.31
CA ALA A 329 2.14 12.09 35.16
C ALA A 329 2.63 13.08 36.23
N ILE A 330 3.91 13.00 36.60
CA ILE A 330 4.52 13.83 37.65
C ILE A 330 4.86 15.24 37.13
N SER A 331 5.31 15.36 35.87
CA SER A 331 5.69 16.64 35.26
C SER A 331 4.49 17.60 35.06
N CYS A 332 3.33 17.08 34.64
CA CYS A 332 2.14 17.91 34.42
C CYS A 332 1.49 18.42 35.72
N VAL A 333 1.65 17.70 36.84
CA VAL A 333 1.12 18.13 38.15
C VAL A 333 1.99 19.26 38.73
N ASP A 334 3.30 19.21 38.56
CA ASP A 334 4.21 20.23 39.10
C ASP A 334 4.22 21.53 38.28
N GLY A 335 4.02 21.47 36.95
CA GLY A 335 3.94 22.66 36.10
C GLY A 335 2.69 23.54 36.33
N GLY A 336 1.59 22.95 36.82
CA GLY A 336 0.34 23.66 37.13
C GLY A 336 0.34 24.34 38.50
N ALA A 337 1.18 23.88 39.43
CA ALA A 337 1.34 24.49 40.76
C ALA A 337 2.26 25.71 40.73
N ALA A 338 3.30 25.72 39.88
CA ALA A 338 4.26 26.82 39.79
C ALA A 338 3.72 28.13 39.18
N ARG A 339 2.60 28.09 38.43
CA ARG A 339 1.99 29.31 37.81
C ARG A 339 0.90 30.00 38.63
N ARG A 340 0.55 29.50 39.82
CA ARG A 340 -0.46 30.12 40.71
C ARG A 340 0.11 30.90 41.90
N GLY A 341 1.42 31.16 41.92
CA GLY A 341 2.11 31.82 43.04
C GLY A 341 2.79 33.16 42.73
N SER A 342 2.56 33.79 41.57
CA SER A 342 3.14 35.10 41.24
C SER A 342 2.06 36.06 40.75
N GLY A 343 1.27 36.56 41.69
CA GLY A 343 0.27 37.61 41.52
C GLY A 343 -0.06 38.18 42.89
N ALA A 344 0.92 38.90 43.44
CA ALA A 344 0.69 39.91 44.47
C ALA A 344 0.07 41.16 43.82
#